data_AF-A0A821Z2B9-F1
#
_entry.id   AF-A0A821Z2B9-F1
#
_cell.length_a   1.000
_cell.length_b   1.000
_cell.length_c   1.000
_cell.angle_alpha   90.00
_cell.angle_beta   90.00
_cell.angle_gamma   90.00
#
_symmetry.space_group_name_H-M   'P 1'
#
loop_
_entity.id
_entity.type
_entity.pdbx_description
1 polymer ?
#
loop_
_entity_poly.entity_id
_entity_poly.type
_entity_poly.pdbx_seq_one_letter_code
_entity_poly.pdbx_strand_id
1 'polypeptide(L)' 'ERDRNTLKQYVEREGATYSPNLIKDKCTHLICKEPNGSKFEHAVKWRIPVLKPEWIFES' A
#
# COMPACT_ATOMS: atom_id res chain seq x y z
N GLU A 1 -15.61 -4.36 7.13
CA GLU A 1 -14.24 -4.42 6.58
C GLU A 1 -14.10 -3.38 5.47
N ARG A 2 -13.09 -2.51 5.50
CA ARG A 2 -12.82 -1.63 4.36
C ARG A 2 -12.15 -2.45 3.26
N ASP A 3 -12.79 -2.49 2.10
CA ASP A 3 -12.40 -3.31 0.97
C ASP A 3 -11.29 -2.63 0.16
N ARG A 4 -10.43 -3.42 -0.49
CA ARG A 4 -9.32 -2.94 -1.33
C ARG A 4 -9.81 -2.02 -2.44
N ASN A 5 -11.04 -2.22 -2.91
CA ASN A 5 -11.69 -1.38 -3.92
C ASN A 5 -11.96 0.04 -3.42
N THR A 6 -12.41 0.20 -2.18
CA THR A 6 -12.65 1.53 -1.59
C THR A 6 -11.33 2.28 -1.42
N LEU A 7 -10.28 1.59 -0.97
CA LEU A 7 -8.94 2.16 -0.87
C LEU A 7 -8.42 2.61 -2.23
N LYS A 8 -8.54 1.76 -3.26
CA LYS A 8 -8.16 2.08 -4.63
C LYS A 8 -8.84 3.37 -5.13
N GLN A 9 -10.17 3.43 -5.03
CA GLN A 9 -10.92 4.59 -5.50
C GLN A 9 -10.54 5.88 -4.77
N TYR A 10 -10.31 5.79 -3.46
CA TYR A 10 -9.89 6.93 -2.66
C TYR A 10 -8.51 7.43 -3.10
N VAL A 11 -7.49 6.57 -3.12
CA VAL A 11 -6.12 7.00 -3.47
C VAL A 11 -6.03 7.51 -4.91
N GLU A 12 -6.78 6.91 -5.85
CA GLU A 12 -6.84 7.38 -7.24
C GLU A 12 -7.50 8.76 -7.36
N ARG A 13 -8.53 9.04 -6.56
CA ARG A 13 -9.18 10.36 -6.51
C ARG A 13 -8.24 11.44 -5.95
N GLU A 14 -7.42 11.08 -4.97
CA GLU A 14 -6.39 11.97 -4.41
C GLU A 14 -5.12 12.07 -5.30
N GLY A 15 -5.15 11.46 -6.50
CA GLY A 15 -4.07 11.54 -7.49
C GLY A 15 -2.93 10.54 -7.30
N ALA A 16 -3.02 9.64 -6.32
CA ALA A 16 -2.08 8.54 -6.14
C ALA A 16 -2.41 7.36 -7.07
N THR A 17 -1.40 6.53 -7.36
CA THR A 17 -1.57 5.34 -8.22
C THR A 17 -1.66 4.08 -7.38
N TYR A 18 -2.76 3.33 -7.53
CA TYR A 18 -2.90 2.01 -6.91
C TYR A 18 -2.27 0.91 -7.78
N SER A 19 -1.47 0.04 -7.17
CA SER A 19 -0.94 -1.16 -7.82
C SER A 19 -1.25 -2.41 -7.00
N PRO A 20 -1.85 -3.46 -7.60
CA PRO A 20 -2.08 -4.72 -6.90
C PRO A 20 -0.78 -5.50 -6.65
N ASN A 21 0.27 -5.23 -7.43
CA ASN A 21 1.58 -5.87 -7.31
C ASN A 21 2.59 -4.90 -6.71
N LEU A 22 3.46 -5.39 -5.85
CA LEU A 22 4.58 -4.61 -5.35
C LEU A 22 5.66 -4.58 -6.44
N ILE A 23 5.84 -3.42 -7.08
CA ILE A 23 6.81 -3.22 -8.16
C ILE A 23 7.95 -2.35 -7.62
N LYS A 24 9.16 -2.89 -7.65
CA LYS A 24 10.37 -2.16 -7.27
C LYS A 24 10.51 -0.89 -8.11
N ASP A 25 10.90 0.21 -7.49
CA ASP A 25 11.12 1.53 -8.11
C ASP A 25 9.85 2.22 -8.67
N LYS A 26 8.66 1.62 -8.53
CA LYS A 26 7.36 2.26 -8.82
C LYS A 26 6.49 2.43 -7.58
N CYS A 27 6.48 1.43 -6.70
CA CYS A 27 5.72 1.50 -5.45
C CYS A 27 6.49 2.30 -4.41
N THR A 28 5.88 3.38 -3.90
CA THR A 28 6.46 4.23 -2.86
C THR A 28 6.09 3.78 -1.45
N HIS A 29 4.90 3.18 -1.28
CA HIS A 29 4.38 2.70 0.00
C HIS A 29 3.67 1.37 -0.20
N LEU A 30 3.85 0.44 0.74
CA LEU A 30 3.06 -0.79 0.82
C LEU A 30 1.99 -0.64 1.90
N ILE A 31 0.73 -0.83 1.54
CA ILE A 31 -0.37 -0.84 2.50
C ILE A 31 -0.65 -2.29 2.92
N CYS A 32 -0.43 -2.60 4.19
CA CYS A 32 -0.62 -3.95 4.72
C CYS A 32 -1.24 -3.92 6.13
N LYS A 33 -2.20 -4.83 6.38
CA LYS A 33 -2.82 -4.96 7.71
C LYS A 33 -1.90 -5.66 8.70
N GLU A 34 -1.22 -6.70 8.25
CA GLU A 34 -0.32 -7.53 9.05
C GLU A 34 1.08 -7.52 8.43
N PRO A 35 2.16 -7.46 9.22
CA PRO A 35 3.53 -7.46 8.72
C PRO A 35 3.98 -8.88 8.33
N ASN A 36 3.28 -9.49 7.38
CA ASN A 36 3.53 -10.86 6.93
C ASN A 36 3.42 -11.02 5.40
N GLY A 37 3.92 -12.15 4.92
CA GLY A 37 3.84 -12.56 3.52
C GLY A 37 4.92 -11.97 2.61
N SER A 38 4.96 -12.47 1.38
CA SER A 38 6.03 -12.17 0.42
C SER A 38 6.15 -10.68 0.08
N LYS A 39 5.02 -9.94 -0.01
CA LYS A 39 5.06 -8.50 -0.28
C LYS A 39 5.70 -7.72 0.86
N PHE A 40 5.45 -8.10 2.11
CA PHE A 40 6.08 -7.47 3.27
C PHE A 40 7.59 -7.69 3.27
N GLU A 41 8.04 -8.93 3.08
CA GLU A 41 9.47 -9.27 3.02
C GLU A 41 10.21 -8.50 1.91
N HIS A 42 9.59 -8.39 0.73
CA HIS A 42 10.17 -7.64 -0.39
C HIS A 42 10.16 -6.13 -0.13
N ALA A 43 9.09 -5.58 0.47
CA ALA A 43 9.03 -4.17 0.83
C ALA A 43 10.14 -3.80 1.83
N VAL A 44 10.35 -4.64 2.85
CA VAL A 44 11.46 -4.47 3.81
C VAL A 44 12.81 -4.53 3.10
N LYS A 45 13.03 -5.53 2.23
CA LYS A 45 14.27 -5.67 1.44
C LYS A 45 14.53 -4.46 0.52
N TRP A 46 13.48 -3.87 -0.03
CA TRP A 46 13.56 -2.72 -0.92
C TRP A 46 13.49 -1.37 -0.19
N ARG A 47 13.42 -1.39 1.15
CA ARG A 47 13.27 -0.19 2.00
C ARG A 47 12.03 0.65 1.63
N ILE A 48 10.96 -0.02 1.19
CA ILE A 48 9.65 0.59 0.95
C ILE A 48 8.91 0.64 2.30
N PRO A 49 8.43 1.80 2.75
CA PRO A 49 7.61 1.93 3.94
C PRO A 49 6.38 1.02 3.90
N VAL A 50 6.16 0.27 4.97
CA VAL A 50 4.96 -0.54 5.16
C VAL A 50 4.04 0.17 6.15
N LEU A 51 2.85 0.53 5.69
CA LEU A 51 1.87 1.31 6.45
C LEU A 51 0.56 0.54 6.55
N LYS A 52 -0.21 0.85 7.60
CA LYS A 52 -1.55 0.29 7.75
C LYS A 52 -2.58 1.10 6.95
N PRO A 53 -3.74 0.54 6.60
CA PRO A 53 -4.78 1.25 5.84
C PRO A 53 -5.26 2.54 6.52
N GLU A 54 -5.14 2.66 7.84
CA GLU A 54 -5.55 3.85 8.59
C GLU A 54 -4.80 5.10 8.13
N TRP A 55 -3.51 4.97 7.79
CA TRP A 55 -2.68 6.07 7.30
C TRP A 55 -3.25 6.78 6.06
N ILE A 56 -3.93 6.03 5.17
CA ILE A 56 -4.54 6.60 3.97
C ILE A 56 -5.66 7.59 4.32
N PHE A 57 -6.35 7.38 5.44
CA PHE A 57 -7.52 8.17 5.84
C PHE A 57 -7.21 9.19 6.95
N GLU A 58 -5.95 9.32 7.35
CA GLU A 58 -5.51 10.30 8.35
C GLU A 58 -5.29 11.71 7.75
N SER A 59 -5.47 11.88 6.43
CA SER A 59 -5.37 13.16 5.71
C SER A 59 -6.73 13.79 5.39
#